data_AF-A0A7K4CQM5-F1
#
_entry.id   AF-A0A7K4CQM5-F1
#
_cell.length_a   1.000
_cell.length_b   1.000
_cell.length_c   1.000
_cell.angle_alpha   90.00
_cell.angle_beta   90.00
_cell.angle_gamma   90.00
#
_symmetry.space_group_name_H-M   'P 1'
#
loop_
_entity.id
_entity.type
_entity.pdbx_description
1 polymer ?
#
loop_
_entity_poly.entity_id
_entity_poly.type
_entity_poly.pdbx_seq_one_letter_code
_entity_poly.pdbx_strand_id
1 'polypeptide(L)'
;MCAATDPAGKQAWLDLVSILPYIEIDGKISASSLGNILEKLDIQAGRPDLKVKGIWHQFKQFHVYNNADVPLFFIKELWQPEFLREIIGLHVGINFVDPELCMKKYMFGKWKQESGKEKPILITTYVKGQPLKKNQIESFKFELGRQHAFHAVLSLYDVDWRHFIIQQGILVRIDFGKSFDNMNIPYQGFWDLKWNQLKNDPAFREGINSEFGRIKERVATEKRHIAYLINKLDSIGHFRNFFIDFDVQDFVARLRKYWANHLPFPIV
;
A
#
# COMPACT_ATOMS: atom_id res chain seq x y z
N MET A 1 -26.34 3.51 15.36
CA MET A 1 -26.65 4.90 14.98
C MET A 1 -25.88 5.19 13.69
N CYS A 2 -26.56 5.22 12.55
CA CYS A 2 -25.96 5.66 11.29
C CYS A 2 -25.78 7.17 11.41
N ALA A 3 -24.54 7.64 11.59
CA ALA A 3 -24.27 9.05 11.40
C ALA A 3 -24.68 9.39 9.96
N ALA A 4 -25.65 10.30 9.81
CA ALA A 4 -25.91 10.91 8.52
C ALA A 4 -24.56 11.47 8.05
N THR A 5 -24.03 10.93 6.95
CA THR A 5 -22.85 11.52 6.31
C THR A 5 -23.25 12.94 5.94
N ASP A 6 -22.64 13.93 6.58
CA ASP A 6 -22.70 15.33 6.16
C ASP A 6 -22.45 15.38 4.64
N PRO A 7 -23.28 16.07 3.84
CA PRO A 7 -23.06 16.27 2.41
C PRO A 7 -21.60 16.58 2.05
N ALA A 8 -20.89 17.35 2.87
CA ALA A 8 -19.47 17.62 2.68
C ALA A 8 -18.61 16.33 2.76
N GLY A 9 -18.85 15.51 3.77
CA GLY A 9 -18.15 14.23 3.94
C GLY A 9 -18.49 13.19 2.85
N LYS A 10 -19.70 13.25 2.28
CA LYS A 10 -20.07 12.43 1.12
C LYS A 10 -19.31 12.86 -0.13
N GLN A 11 -19.22 14.16 -0.41
CA GLN A 11 -18.49 14.66 -1.58
C GLN A 11 -16.99 14.36 -1.46
N ALA A 12 -16.40 14.60 -0.28
CA ALA A 12 -15.02 14.24 0.04
C ALA A 12 -14.70 12.77 -0.25
N TRP A 13 -15.59 11.85 0.12
CA TRP A 13 -15.45 10.44 -0.22
C TRP A 13 -15.53 10.16 -1.72
N LEU A 14 -16.48 10.79 -2.42
CA LEU A 14 -16.61 10.66 -3.88
C LEU A 14 -15.35 11.16 -4.60
N ASP A 15 -14.77 12.26 -4.14
CA ASP A 15 -13.53 12.81 -4.68
C ASP A 15 -12.36 11.84 -4.44
N LEU A 16 -12.27 11.23 -3.26
CA LEU A 16 -11.25 10.22 -2.94
C LEU A 16 -11.35 8.98 -3.83
N VAL A 17 -12.55 8.40 -3.98
CA VAL A 17 -12.74 7.18 -4.79
C VAL A 17 -12.65 7.46 -6.29
N SER A 18 -12.68 8.74 -6.72
CA SER A 18 -12.48 9.12 -8.13
C SER A 18 -11.02 9.07 -8.56
N ILE A 19 -10.08 9.17 -7.62
CA ILE A 19 -8.64 9.21 -7.91
C ILE A 19 -7.91 7.94 -7.44
N LEU A 20 -8.57 7.07 -6.68
CA LEU A 20 -8.02 5.81 -6.17
C LEU A 20 -8.87 4.62 -6.65
N PRO A 21 -8.27 3.44 -6.89
CA PRO A 21 -8.98 2.28 -7.42
C PRO A 21 -9.96 1.70 -6.39
N TYR A 22 -11.27 1.94 -6.60
CA TYR A 22 -12.33 1.63 -5.65
C TYR A 22 -13.23 0.46 -6.06
N ILE A 23 -13.73 -0.28 -5.05
CA ILE A 23 -14.71 -1.36 -5.21
C ILE A 23 -15.70 -1.49 -4.05
N GLU A 24 -16.91 -1.95 -4.34
CA GLU A 24 -17.91 -2.35 -3.34
C GLU A 24 -18.22 -3.84 -3.47
N ILE A 25 -18.31 -4.52 -2.32
CA ILE A 25 -18.73 -5.92 -2.25
C ILE A 25 -19.97 -6.01 -1.36
N ASP A 26 -21.06 -6.53 -1.91
CA ASP A 26 -22.31 -6.74 -1.18
C ASP A 26 -22.54 -8.20 -0.79
N GLY A 27 -22.95 -8.43 0.45
CA GLY A 27 -23.29 -9.73 0.97
C GLY A 27 -22.08 -10.68 1.10
N LYS A 28 -22.24 -11.91 0.61
CA LYS A 28 -21.14 -12.88 0.54
C LYS A 28 -20.21 -12.54 -0.62
N ILE A 29 -18.92 -12.86 -0.44
CA ILE A 29 -17.94 -12.83 -1.53
C ILE A 29 -18.36 -13.88 -2.58
N SER A 30 -19.10 -13.41 -3.58
CA SER A 30 -19.74 -14.25 -4.59
C SER A 30 -18.85 -14.39 -5.83
N ALA A 31 -19.15 -15.36 -6.70
CA ALA A 31 -18.46 -15.50 -7.98
C ALA A 31 -18.53 -14.22 -8.84
N SER A 32 -19.68 -13.52 -8.82
CA SER A 32 -19.85 -12.23 -9.52
C SER A 32 -18.93 -11.15 -8.94
N SER A 33 -18.88 -10.99 -7.62
CA SER A 33 -18.00 -10.04 -6.96
C SER A 33 -16.53 -10.32 -7.26
N LEU A 34 -16.14 -11.60 -7.27
CA LEU A 34 -14.77 -12.03 -7.62
C LEU A 34 -14.45 -11.79 -9.10
N GLY A 35 -15.41 -11.97 -10.01
CA GLY A 35 -15.25 -11.65 -11.43
C GLY A 35 -14.96 -10.16 -11.66
N ASN A 36 -15.73 -9.28 -11.02
CA ASN A 36 -15.49 -7.82 -11.07
C ASN A 36 -14.12 -7.45 -10.48
N ILE A 37 -13.69 -8.13 -9.40
CA ILE A 37 -12.34 -7.93 -8.85
C ILE A 37 -11.26 -8.31 -9.86
N LEU A 38 -11.38 -9.47 -10.51
CA LEU A 38 -10.41 -9.93 -11.51
C LEU A 38 -10.30 -8.97 -12.69
N GLU A 39 -11.43 -8.46 -13.17
CA GLU A 39 -11.47 -7.48 -14.26
C GLU A 39 -10.78 -6.18 -13.88
N LYS A 40 -11.11 -5.60 -12.72
CA LYS A 40 -10.51 -4.35 -12.25
C LYS A 40 -9.02 -4.48 -11.90
N LEU A 41 -8.60 -5.64 -11.41
CA LEU A 41 -7.18 -5.95 -11.22
C LEU A 41 -6.50 -6.40 -12.52
N ASP A 42 -7.23 -6.51 -13.64
CA ASP A 42 -6.74 -7.02 -14.93
C ASP A 42 -5.87 -8.28 -14.73
N ILE A 43 -6.50 -9.30 -14.11
CA ILE A 43 -5.95 -10.64 -13.88
C ILE A 43 -6.61 -11.60 -14.85
N GLN A 44 -5.83 -12.14 -15.79
CA GLN A 44 -6.29 -13.18 -16.69
C GLN A 44 -6.30 -14.54 -15.97
N ALA A 45 -7.46 -14.95 -15.46
CA ALA A 45 -7.59 -16.17 -14.66
C ALA A 45 -8.10 -17.41 -15.44
N GLY A 46 -8.52 -17.27 -16.70
CA GLY A 46 -9.34 -18.29 -17.37
C GLY A 46 -10.75 -18.37 -16.75
N ARG A 47 -11.68 -19.13 -17.35
CA ARG A 47 -13.10 -19.20 -16.88
C ARG A 47 -13.18 -19.57 -15.38
N PRO A 48 -14.08 -18.95 -14.57
CA PRO A 48 -13.87 -18.81 -13.14
C PRO A 48 -14.60 -19.88 -12.34
N ASP A 49 -13.91 -20.95 -11.97
CA ASP A 49 -14.19 -21.54 -10.65
C ASP A 49 -13.05 -21.10 -9.72
N LEU A 50 -13.40 -20.19 -8.82
CA LEU A 50 -12.46 -19.57 -7.89
C LEU A 50 -12.64 -20.21 -6.51
N LYS A 51 -11.52 -20.52 -5.87
CA LYS A 51 -11.52 -21.02 -4.49
C LYS A 51 -11.20 -19.85 -3.56
N VAL A 52 -12.00 -19.67 -2.52
CA VAL A 52 -11.77 -18.66 -1.48
C VAL A 52 -11.41 -19.36 -0.17
N LYS A 53 -10.22 -19.11 0.36
CA LYS A 53 -9.81 -19.60 1.69
C LYS A 53 -9.79 -18.43 2.66
N GLY A 54 -10.65 -18.48 3.67
CA GLY A 54 -10.69 -17.50 4.75
C GLY A 54 -9.67 -17.84 5.84
N ILE A 55 -8.94 -16.83 6.31
CA ILE A 55 -8.03 -16.92 7.45
C ILE A 55 -8.50 -15.91 8.50
N TRP A 56 -8.59 -16.37 9.74
CA TRP A 56 -8.91 -15.52 10.88
C TRP A 56 -7.65 -15.35 11.74
N HIS A 57 -7.17 -14.11 11.82
CA HIS A 57 -6.18 -13.69 12.80
C HIS A 57 -6.82 -12.62 13.68
N GLN A 58 -6.23 -11.42 13.75
CA GLN A 58 -6.88 -10.26 14.36
C GLN A 58 -8.05 -9.73 13.50
N PHE A 59 -8.00 -9.96 12.19
CA PHE A 59 -9.02 -9.55 11.21
C PHE A 59 -9.28 -10.67 10.21
N LYS A 60 -10.40 -10.55 9.49
CA LYS A 60 -10.75 -11.50 8.43
C LYS A 60 -9.93 -11.20 7.19
N GLN A 61 -9.23 -12.22 6.71
CA GLN A 61 -8.48 -12.19 5.46
C GLN A 61 -8.97 -13.31 4.55
N PHE A 62 -8.94 -13.06 3.24
CA PHE A 62 -9.33 -14.04 2.24
C PHE A 62 -8.23 -14.16 1.19
N HIS A 63 -7.85 -15.39 0.91
CA HIS A 63 -6.96 -15.73 -0.18
C HIS A 63 -7.82 -16.29 -1.31
N VAL A 64 -7.69 -15.72 -2.51
CA VAL A 64 -8.44 -16.16 -3.69
C VAL A 64 -7.50 -16.89 -4.63
N TYR A 65 -7.92 -18.06 -5.08
CA TYR A 65 -7.16 -18.96 -5.96
C TYR A 65 -7.98 -19.31 -7.19
N ASN A 66 -7.28 -19.67 -8.28
CA ASN A 66 -7.92 -20.37 -9.39
C ASN A 66 -8.10 -21.88 -9.09
N ASN A 67 -8.68 -22.61 -10.04
CA ASN A 67 -8.88 -24.05 -9.92
C ASN A 67 -7.61 -24.88 -9.74
N ALA A 68 -6.49 -24.41 -10.30
CA ALA A 68 -5.18 -25.02 -10.18
C ALA A 68 -4.48 -24.67 -8.85
N ASP A 69 -5.21 -24.11 -7.88
CA ASP A 69 -4.69 -23.66 -6.58
C ASP A 69 -3.58 -22.60 -6.70
N VAL A 70 -3.55 -21.85 -7.80
CA VAL A 70 -2.66 -20.70 -7.97
C VAL A 70 -3.30 -19.49 -7.30
N PRO A 71 -2.64 -18.85 -6.32
CA PRO A 71 -3.15 -17.64 -5.68
C PRO A 71 -3.18 -16.47 -6.65
N LEU A 72 -4.26 -15.69 -6.61
CA LEU A 72 -4.52 -14.58 -7.52
C LEU A 72 -4.44 -13.23 -6.81
N PHE A 73 -5.16 -13.09 -5.70
CA PHE A 73 -5.19 -11.87 -4.90
C PHE A 73 -5.64 -12.15 -3.47
N PHE A 74 -5.43 -11.16 -2.60
CA PHE A 74 -5.80 -11.18 -1.20
C PHE A 74 -6.85 -10.11 -0.93
N ILE A 75 -7.79 -10.39 -0.04
CA ILE A 75 -8.73 -9.41 0.52
C ILE A 75 -8.46 -9.33 2.02
N LYS A 76 -8.12 -8.14 2.52
CA LYS A 76 -7.84 -7.85 3.92
C LYS A 76 -8.87 -6.85 4.45
N GLU A 77 -9.53 -7.17 5.55
CA GLU A 77 -10.26 -6.16 6.32
C GLU A 77 -9.24 -5.18 6.96
N LEU A 78 -9.48 -3.88 6.79
CA LEU A 78 -8.59 -2.84 7.30
C LEU A 78 -9.02 -2.35 8.68
N TRP A 79 -8.03 -1.94 9.49
CA TRP A 79 -8.28 -1.30 10.77
C TRP A 79 -8.52 0.20 10.59
N GLN A 80 -9.48 0.75 11.33
CA GLN A 80 -9.77 2.18 11.36
C GLN A 80 -9.01 2.83 12.53
N PRO A 81 -8.57 4.09 12.41
CA PRO A 81 -8.77 5.04 11.30
C PRO A 81 -7.62 5.07 10.26
N GLU A 82 -6.55 4.30 10.46
CA GLU A 82 -5.27 4.48 9.75
C GLU A 82 -5.21 3.94 8.31
N PHE A 83 -6.27 3.27 7.84
CA PHE A 83 -6.22 2.60 6.54
C PHE A 83 -5.99 3.55 5.36
N LEU A 84 -6.43 4.81 5.44
CA LEU A 84 -6.22 5.77 4.36
C LEU A 84 -4.72 6.00 4.09
N ARG A 85 -3.89 5.98 5.15
CA ARG A 85 -2.43 6.10 4.99
C ARG A 85 -1.85 4.89 4.27
N GLU A 86 -2.32 3.67 4.58
CA GLU A 86 -1.95 2.45 3.86
C GLU A 86 -2.34 2.53 2.37
N ILE A 87 -3.57 3.00 2.06
CA ILE A 87 -4.03 3.15 0.67
C ILE A 87 -3.22 4.20 -0.09
N ILE A 88 -2.91 5.35 0.51
CA ILE A 88 -2.08 6.38 -0.12
C ILE A 88 -0.64 5.86 -0.27
N GLY A 89 -0.11 5.14 0.73
CA GLY A 89 1.21 4.51 0.67
C GLY A 89 1.34 3.53 -0.48
N LEU A 90 0.34 2.68 -0.68
CA LEU A 90 0.24 1.78 -1.82
C LEU A 90 0.19 2.55 -3.15
N HIS A 91 -0.68 3.55 -3.24
CA HIS A 91 -0.81 4.35 -4.46
C HIS A 91 0.50 5.02 -4.84
N VAL A 92 1.18 5.65 -3.88
CA VAL A 92 2.44 6.34 -4.10
C VAL A 92 3.54 5.35 -4.45
N GLY A 93 3.68 4.26 -3.69
CA GLY A 93 4.68 3.22 -3.93
C GLY A 93 4.60 2.63 -5.34
N ILE A 94 3.39 2.25 -5.76
CA ILE A 94 3.13 1.58 -7.04
C ILE A 94 3.29 2.53 -8.22
N ASN A 95 2.73 3.75 -8.12
CA ASN A 95 2.67 4.62 -9.29
C ASN A 95 3.89 5.54 -9.42
N PHE A 96 4.50 5.96 -8.31
CA PHE A 96 5.43 7.09 -8.30
C PHE A 96 6.83 6.80 -7.75
N VAL A 97 7.00 5.76 -6.94
CA VAL A 97 8.30 5.43 -6.32
C VAL A 97 9.03 4.38 -7.15
N ASP A 98 8.68 3.10 -6.98
CA ASP A 98 9.22 2.01 -7.79
C ASP A 98 8.25 0.79 -7.77
N PRO A 99 7.53 0.52 -8.88
CA PRO A 99 6.62 -0.61 -8.98
C PRO A 99 7.34 -1.97 -8.96
N GLU A 100 8.66 -2.04 -9.16
CA GLU A 100 9.39 -3.30 -9.02
C GLU A 100 9.54 -3.73 -7.55
N LEU A 101 9.51 -2.78 -6.63
CA LEU A 101 9.75 -3.00 -5.21
C LEU A 101 8.48 -3.28 -4.41
N CYS A 102 7.31 -3.36 -5.06
CA CYS A 102 6.03 -3.59 -4.40
C CYS A 102 5.06 -4.41 -5.26
N MET A 103 3.90 -4.76 -4.69
CA MET A 103 2.85 -5.47 -5.43
C MET A 103 2.35 -4.61 -6.61
N LYS A 104 1.93 -5.26 -7.70
CA LYS A 104 1.65 -4.54 -8.95
C LYS A 104 0.35 -3.75 -8.94
N LYS A 105 -0.70 -4.30 -8.31
CA LYS A 105 -2.03 -3.69 -8.33
C LYS A 105 -2.72 -3.88 -7.00
N TYR A 106 -3.61 -2.94 -6.71
CA TYR A 106 -4.45 -2.95 -5.53
C TYR A 106 -5.79 -2.30 -5.83
N MET A 107 -6.76 -2.55 -4.96
CA MET A 107 -8.00 -1.79 -4.85
C MET A 107 -8.33 -1.62 -3.39
N PHE A 108 -9.06 -0.56 -3.05
CA PHE A 108 -9.64 -0.42 -1.73
C PHE A 108 -11.16 -0.29 -1.87
N GLY A 109 -11.87 -0.45 -0.75
CA GLY A 109 -13.23 -0.01 -0.69
C GLY A 109 -13.99 -0.61 0.47
N LYS A 110 -15.26 -0.97 0.25
CA LYS A 110 -16.13 -1.44 1.32
C LYS A 110 -16.71 -2.82 1.05
N TRP A 111 -16.79 -3.62 2.10
CA TRP A 111 -17.54 -4.87 2.15
C TRP A 111 -18.76 -4.70 3.06
N LYS A 112 -19.94 -4.72 2.46
CA LYS A 112 -21.23 -4.70 3.16
C LYS A 112 -21.67 -6.14 3.42
N GLN A 113 -21.53 -6.58 4.67
CA GLN A 113 -21.90 -7.94 5.07
C GLN A 113 -23.41 -8.16 4.96
N GLU A 114 -23.85 -9.43 4.90
CA GLU A 114 -25.29 -9.79 4.92
C GLU A 114 -26.01 -9.22 6.15
N SER A 115 -25.29 -8.99 7.26
CA SER A 115 -25.80 -8.33 8.48
C SER A 115 -26.04 -6.82 8.32
N GLY A 116 -25.72 -6.24 7.17
CA GLY A 116 -25.73 -4.79 6.92
C GLY A 116 -24.51 -4.06 7.46
N LYS A 117 -23.59 -4.74 8.16
CA LYS A 117 -22.36 -4.13 8.67
C LYS A 117 -21.37 -3.86 7.52
N GLU A 118 -20.90 -2.63 7.42
CA GLU A 118 -19.89 -2.25 6.43
C GLU A 118 -18.48 -2.31 7.02
N LYS A 119 -17.52 -2.78 6.22
CA LYS A 119 -16.12 -2.95 6.60
C LYS A 119 -15.20 -2.38 5.52
N PRO A 120 -14.18 -1.58 5.86
CA PRO A 120 -13.18 -1.18 4.89
C PRO A 120 -12.32 -2.39 4.51
N ILE A 121 -12.01 -2.53 3.24
CA ILE A 121 -11.20 -3.62 2.71
C ILE A 121 -10.09 -3.08 1.81
N LEU A 122 -8.98 -3.80 1.80
CA LEU A 122 -7.89 -3.68 0.84
C LEU A 122 -7.81 -4.99 0.06
N ILE A 123 -7.66 -4.87 -1.25
CA ILE A 123 -7.43 -5.98 -2.16
C ILE A 123 -6.07 -5.78 -2.83
N THR A 124 -5.20 -6.77 -2.78
CA THR A 124 -3.86 -6.70 -3.40
C THR A 124 -3.61 -7.91 -4.27
N THR A 125 -2.93 -7.72 -5.41
CA THR A 125 -2.51 -8.85 -6.25
C THR A 125 -1.50 -9.75 -5.53
N TYR A 126 -1.59 -11.04 -5.79
CA TYR A 126 -0.58 -11.99 -5.32
C TYR A 126 0.80 -11.69 -5.90
N VAL A 127 1.82 -11.64 -5.05
CA VAL A 127 3.22 -11.54 -5.45
C VAL A 127 3.83 -12.94 -5.50
N LYS A 128 4.19 -13.39 -6.71
CA LYS A 128 4.79 -14.71 -6.90
C LYS A 128 6.26 -14.70 -6.50
N GLY A 129 6.62 -15.50 -5.51
CA GLY A 129 8.00 -15.66 -5.08
C GLY A 129 8.13 -16.46 -3.79
N GLN A 130 9.31 -16.38 -3.19
CA GLN A 130 9.60 -17.03 -1.91
C GLN A 130 9.62 -15.99 -0.80
N PRO A 131 8.95 -16.20 0.35
CA PRO A 131 9.13 -15.31 1.50
C PRO A 131 10.60 -15.19 1.86
N LEU A 132 11.07 -13.97 2.12
CA LEU A 132 12.40 -13.75 2.67
C LEU A 132 12.50 -14.51 4.01
N LYS A 133 13.66 -15.06 4.35
CA LYS A 133 13.93 -15.65 5.66
C LYS A 133 15.01 -14.85 6.39
N LYS A 134 14.97 -14.84 7.72
CA LYS A 134 15.97 -14.12 8.55
C LYS A 134 17.42 -14.45 8.19
N ASN A 135 17.72 -15.72 7.89
CA ASN A 135 19.08 -16.16 7.54
C ASN A 135 19.54 -15.71 6.14
N GLN A 136 18.66 -15.17 5.30
CA GLN A 136 18.97 -14.70 3.96
C GLN A 136 19.30 -13.19 3.92
N ILE A 137 19.07 -12.44 5.00
CA ILE A 137 19.25 -10.96 5.04
C ILE A 137 20.63 -10.54 4.52
N GLU A 138 21.69 -11.26 4.87
CA GLU A 138 23.06 -10.94 4.44
C GLU A 138 23.29 -11.06 2.92
N SER A 139 22.50 -11.88 2.23
CA SER A 139 22.59 -12.06 0.77
C SER A 139 21.80 -11.01 -0.02
N PHE A 140 20.95 -10.23 0.65
CA PHE A 140 20.06 -9.25 0.03
C PHE A 140 20.38 -7.81 0.44
N LYS A 141 21.60 -7.50 0.87
CA LYS A 141 21.97 -6.16 1.37
C LYS A 141 21.71 -5.04 0.36
N PHE A 142 22.05 -5.25 -0.91
CA PHE A 142 21.75 -4.27 -1.96
C PHE A 142 20.25 -4.02 -2.11
N GLU A 143 19.44 -5.08 -2.21
CA GLU A 143 17.98 -4.97 -2.31
C GLU A 143 17.34 -4.37 -1.05
N LEU A 144 17.88 -4.65 0.14
CA LEU A 144 17.47 -3.99 1.37
C LEU A 144 17.82 -2.49 1.34
N GLY A 145 18.96 -2.12 0.73
CA GLY A 145 19.31 -0.73 0.46
C GLY A 145 18.28 -0.03 -0.44
N ARG A 146 17.83 -0.70 -1.51
CA ARG A 146 16.75 -0.19 -2.36
C ARG A 146 15.45 -0.02 -1.57
N GLN A 147 15.05 -1.05 -0.83
CA GLN A 147 13.88 -1.00 0.05
C GLN A 147 13.97 0.12 1.10
N HIS A 148 15.16 0.46 1.58
CA HIS A 148 15.33 1.58 2.50
C HIS A 148 14.96 2.92 1.84
N ALA A 149 15.43 3.18 0.62
CA ALA A 149 15.06 4.40 -0.10
C ALA A 149 13.54 4.43 -0.39
N PHE A 150 12.97 3.29 -0.80
CA PHE A 150 11.53 3.14 -1.01
C PHE A 150 10.72 3.46 0.27
N HIS A 151 11.10 2.87 1.41
CA HIS A 151 10.45 3.12 2.71
C HIS A 151 10.67 4.54 3.22
N ALA A 152 11.81 5.16 2.92
CA ALA A 152 12.06 6.55 3.26
C ALA A 152 11.08 7.47 2.54
N VAL A 153 10.73 7.22 1.28
CA VAL A 153 9.70 8.04 0.61
C VAL A 153 8.33 7.87 1.28
N LEU A 154 8.00 6.66 1.72
CA LEU A 154 6.70 6.33 2.31
C LEU A 154 6.62 6.53 3.82
N SER A 155 7.71 6.93 4.49
CA SER A 155 7.79 7.02 5.95
C SER A 155 7.29 5.73 6.62
N LEU A 156 7.72 4.56 6.11
CA LEU A 156 7.19 3.24 6.46
C LEU A 156 8.08 2.54 7.51
N TYR A 157 7.73 2.65 8.79
CA TYR A 157 8.59 2.18 9.91
C TYR A 157 8.41 0.72 10.32
N ASP A 158 7.26 0.11 10.00
CA ASP A 158 7.00 -1.29 10.37
C ASP A 158 7.64 -2.23 9.36
N VAL A 159 8.91 -2.56 9.57
CA VAL A 159 9.66 -3.38 8.62
C VAL A 159 10.27 -4.61 9.28
N ASP A 160 9.59 -5.73 9.04
CA ASP A 160 10.04 -7.08 9.35
C ASP A 160 10.37 -7.82 8.03
N TRP A 161 11.28 -8.79 8.08
CA TRP A 161 11.65 -9.64 6.94
C TRP A 161 10.42 -10.37 6.35
N ARG A 162 9.38 -10.62 7.15
CA ARG A 162 8.09 -11.21 6.74
C ARG A 162 7.32 -10.35 5.73
N HIS A 163 7.62 -9.06 5.63
CA HIS A 163 6.96 -8.15 4.72
C HIS A 163 7.54 -8.20 3.29
N PHE A 164 8.49 -9.10 3.01
CA PHE A 164 9.13 -9.23 1.70
C PHE A 164 8.95 -10.60 1.07
N ILE A 165 8.70 -10.57 -0.24
CA ILE A 165 8.76 -11.72 -1.13
C ILE A 165 9.97 -11.55 -2.05
N ILE A 166 10.80 -12.58 -2.17
CA ILE A 166 11.88 -12.67 -3.15
C ILE A 166 11.27 -13.08 -4.49
N GLN A 167 11.29 -12.17 -5.45
CA GLN A 167 10.84 -12.40 -6.82
C GLN A 167 12.00 -12.13 -7.78
N GLN A 168 12.50 -13.18 -8.43
CA GLN A 168 13.60 -13.08 -9.41
C GLN A 168 14.84 -12.32 -8.88
N GLY A 169 15.16 -12.49 -7.59
CA GLY A 169 16.29 -11.82 -6.94
C GLY A 169 15.98 -10.44 -6.36
N ILE A 170 14.80 -9.88 -6.63
CA ILE A 170 14.34 -8.59 -6.08
C ILE A 170 13.53 -8.84 -4.81
N LEU A 171 13.69 -7.97 -3.81
CA LEU A 171 12.78 -7.95 -2.65
C LEU A 171 11.55 -7.11 -2.99
N VAL A 172 10.38 -7.71 -2.92
CA VAL A 172 9.09 -7.06 -3.16
C VAL A 172 8.35 -6.88 -1.84
N ARG A 173 7.99 -5.64 -1.51
CA ARG A 173 7.22 -5.26 -0.32
C ARG A 173 5.74 -5.61 -0.50
N ILE A 174 5.15 -6.30 0.48
CA ILE A 174 3.74 -6.76 0.42
C ILE A 174 2.82 -6.18 1.50
N ASP A 175 3.34 -5.42 2.47
CA ASP A 175 2.55 -4.84 3.56
C ASP A 175 2.82 -3.33 3.74
N PHE A 176 1.77 -2.50 3.75
CA PHE A 176 1.88 -1.04 3.80
C PHE A 176 1.17 -0.44 5.02
N GLY A 177 0.79 -1.28 5.99
CA GLY A 177 -0.09 -0.90 7.11
C GLY A 177 0.35 0.28 7.97
N LYS A 178 1.64 0.63 7.97
CA LYS A 178 2.18 1.79 8.69
C LYS A 178 2.82 2.85 7.78
N SER A 179 2.36 2.94 6.54
CA SER A 179 2.82 4.00 5.63
C SER A 179 2.44 5.35 6.22
N PHE A 180 3.34 6.33 6.18
CA PHE A 180 3.12 7.69 6.67
C PHE A 180 2.71 7.79 8.15
N ASP A 181 3.02 6.78 8.95
CA ASP A 181 2.62 6.74 10.35
C ASP A 181 3.42 7.75 11.21
N ASN A 182 4.69 7.97 10.86
CA ASN A 182 5.57 8.89 11.59
C ASN A 182 6.36 9.83 10.67
N MET A 183 5.66 10.84 10.15
CA MET A 183 6.20 11.89 9.29
C MET A 183 6.96 13.01 10.04
N ASN A 184 7.10 12.92 11.37
CA ASN A 184 7.75 13.95 12.17
C ASN A 184 9.28 13.75 12.29
N ILE A 185 9.76 12.55 11.99
CA ILE A 185 11.18 12.20 12.08
C ILE A 185 11.63 11.59 10.74
N PRO A 186 12.93 11.64 10.40
CA PRO A 186 13.44 10.94 9.23
C PRO A 186 13.33 9.42 9.40
N TYR A 187 13.16 8.68 8.30
CA TYR A 187 13.12 7.22 8.33
C TYR A 187 14.43 6.65 8.89
N GLN A 188 14.31 5.76 9.88
CA GLN A 188 15.44 5.26 10.66
C GLN A 188 15.90 3.84 10.27
N GLY A 189 15.37 3.30 9.17
CA GLY A 189 15.78 2.01 8.63
C GLY A 189 15.09 0.81 9.26
N PHE A 190 15.80 -0.32 9.28
CA PHE A 190 15.25 -1.65 9.57
C PHE A 190 15.58 -2.13 10.99
N TRP A 191 14.86 -1.62 12.00
CA TRP A 191 15.12 -1.95 13.40
C TRP A 191 15.31 -3.45 13.67
N ASP A 192 14.49 -4.30 13.05
CA ASP A 192 14.50 -5.75 13.26
C ASP A 192 15.44 -6.54 12.32
N LEU A 193 16.17 -5.88 11.41
CA LEU A 193 17.05 -6.53 10.42
C LEU A 193 18.54 -6.28 10.66
N LYS A 194 18.99 -6.27 11.92
CA LYS A 194 20.40 -5.95 12.27
C LYS A 194 20.85 -4.60 11.71
N TRP A 195 20.00 -3.58 11.80
CA TRP A 195 20.20 -2.23 11.23
C TRP A 195 21.62 -1.67 11.38
N ASN A 196 22.20 -1.80 12.58
CA ASN A 196 23.52 -1.26 12.89
C ASN A 196 24.65 -1.85 12.04
N GLN A 197 24.50 -3.09 11.56
CA GLN A 197 25.45 -3.72 10.64
C GLN A 197 25.17 -3.29 9.20
N LEU A 198 23.89 -3.30 8.79
CA LEU A 198 23.49 -2.98 7.41
C LEU A 198 23.81 -1.55 7.01
N LYS A 199 23.56 -0.56 7.87
CA LYS A 199 23.64 0.87 7.51
C LYS A 199 25.03 1.32 7.02
N ASN A 200 26.08 0.59 7.40
CA ASN A 200 27.46 0.88 7.04
C ASN A 200 27.98 -0.02 5.91
N ASP A 201 27.20 -1.02 5.46
CA ASP A 201 27.62 -1.97 4.44
C ASP A 201 27.67 -1.28 3.04
N PRO A 202 28.76 -1.44 2.27
CA PRO A 202 28.88 -0.80 0.95
C PRO A 202 27.76 -1.17 -0.02
N ALA A 203 27.38 -2.45 -0.10
CA ALA A 203 26.34 -2.90 -1.03
C ALA A 203 24.96 -2.33 -0.63
N PHE A 204 24.70 -2.22 0.67
CA PHE A 204 23.50 -1.58 1.18
C PHE A 204 23.42 -0.09 0.80
N ARG A 205 24.51 0.66 0.99
CA ARG A 205 24.59 2.09 0.64
C ARG A 205 24.50 2.31 -0.86
N GLU A 206 25.10 1.42 -1.64
CA GLU A 206 24.96 1.41 -3.11
C GLU A 206 23.49 1.23 -3.52
N GLY A 207 22.77 0.28 -2.90
CA GLY A 207 21.35 0.08 -3.13
C GLY A 207 20.50 1.33 -2.82
N ILE A 208 20.80 2.02 -1.71
CA ILE A 208 20.13 3.29 -1.36
C ILE A 208 20.35 4.33 -2.46
N ASN A 209 21.61 4.55 -2.87
CA ASN A 209 21.95 5.59 -3.83
C ASN A 209 21.35 5.28 -5.21
N SER A 210 21.43 4.02 -5.65
CA SER A 210 20.84 3.55 -6.88
C SER A 210 19.33 3.80 -6.91
N GLU A 211 18.64 3.47 -5.82
CA GLU A 211 17.19 3.59 -5.76
C GLU A 211 16.73 5.05 -5.64
N PHE A 212 17.41 5.89 -4.86
CA PHE A 212 17.11 7.32 -4.86
C PHE A 212 17.34 7.97 -6.23
N GLY A 213 18.33 7.52 -7.00
CA GLY A 213 18.51 7.92 -8.40
C GLY A 213 17.28 7.59 -9.26
N ARG A 214 16.83 6.33 -9.22
CA ARG A 214 15.63 5.85 -9.94
C ARG A 214 14.37 6.61 -9.54
N ILE A 215 14.13 6.78 -8.24
CA ILE A 215 12.96 7.49 -7.72
C ILE A 215 13.00 8.94 -8.19
N LYS A 216 14.16 9.62 -8.13
CA LYS A 216 14.29 11.01 -8.57
C LYS A 216 13.90 11.18 -10.05
N GLU A 217 14.37 10.28 -10.92
CA GLU A 217 14.03 10.29 -12.35
C GLU A 217 12.55 10.01 -12.60
N ARG A 218 11.98 9.05 -11.87
CA ARG A 218 10.55 8.72 -11.95
C ARG A 218 9.68 9.89 -11.47
N VAL A 219 10.00 10.48 -10.32
CA VAL A 219 9.31 11.65 -9.77
C VAL A 219 9.38 12.83 -10.73
N ALA A 220 10.51 13.05 -11.41
CA ALA A 220 10.61 14.10 -12.42
C ALA A 220 9.65 13.87 -13.61
N THR A 221 9.46 12.62 -14.01
CA THR A 221 8.55 12.22 -15.09
C THR A 221 7.09 12.28 -14.66
N GLU A 222 6.80 11.84 -13.44
CA GLU A 222 5.45 11.72 -12.88
C GLU A 222 5.00 12.96 -12.08
N LYS A 223 5.81 14.04 -12.09
CA LYS A 223 5.61 15.23 -11.24
C LYS A 223 4.19 15.79 -11.31
N ARG A 224 3.60 15.81 -12.53
CA ARG A 224 2.23 16.30 -12.73
C ARG A 224 1.18 15.40 -12.08
N HIS A 225 1.33 14.08 -12.16
CA HIS A 225 0.41 13.13 -11.54
C HIS A 225 0.51 13.14 -10.02
N ILE A 226 1.73 13.24 -9.48
CA ILE A 226 1.97 13.38 -8.04
C ILE A 226 1.33 14.69 -7.54
N ALA A 227 1.59 15.81 -8.20
CA ALA A 227 1.00 17.10 -7.84
C ALA A 227 -0.53 17.07 -7.93
N TYR A 228 -1.09 16.42 -8.96
CA TYR A 228 -2.53 16.22 -9.08
C TYR A 228 -3.10 15.44 -7.90
N LEU A 229 -2.51 14.29 -7.54
CA LEU A 229 -2.94 13.50 -6.38
C LEU A 229 -2.90 14.36 -5.10
N ILE A 230 -1.79 15.04 -4.86
CA ILE A 230 -1.59 15.82 -3.64
C ILE A 230 -2.59 16.98 -3.56
N ASN A 231 -2.82 17.70 -4.66
CA ASN A 231 -3.80 18.79 -4.70
C ASN A 231 -5.23 18.27 -4.55
N LYS A 232 -5.54 17.09 -5.10
CA LYS A 232 -6.84 16.46 -4.92
C LYS A 232 -7.05 16.04 -3.47
N LEU A 233 -6.07 15.40 -2.83
CA LEU A 233 -6.13 15.08 -1.40
C LEU A 233 -6.31 16.34 -0.56
N ASP A 234 -5.54 17.40 -0.81
CA ASP A 234 -5.63 18.67 -0.08
C ASP A 234 -7.03 19.33 -0.18
N SER A 235 -7.67 19.19 -1.36
CA SER A 235 -9.01 19.72 -1.60
C SER A 235 -10.15 18.97 -0.90
N ILE A 236 -9.90 17.73 -0.43
CA ILE A 236 -10.91 16.93 0.27
C ILE A 236 -11.22 17.51 1.67
N GLY A 237 -10.27 18.21 2.29
CA GLY A 237 -10.45 18.80 3.61
C GLY A 237 -10.48 17.77 4.74
N HIS A 238 -11.03 18.17 5.88
CA HIS A 238 -11.40 17.23 6.94
C HIS A 238 -12.74 16.58 6.57
N PHE A 239 -12.79 15.25 6.53
CA PHE A 239 -14.06 14.57 6.41
C PHE A 239 -14.19 13.45 7.42
N ARG A 240 -15.41 13.33 7.93
CA ARG A 240 -15.84 12.25 8.81
C ARG A 240 -16.91 11.45 8.10
N ASN A 241 -16.64 10.18 7.85
CA ASN A 241 -17.62 9.25 7.29
C ASN A 241 -17.71 7.96 8.13
N PHE A 242 -18.40 6.94 7.61
CA PHE A 242 -18.59 5.66 8.31
C PHE A 242 -17.28 4.92 8.60
N PHE A 243 -16.21 5.20 7.85
CA PHE A 243 -14.94 4.50 7.94
C PHE A 243 -13.79 5.31 8.54
N ILE A 244 -13.87 6.63 8.44
CA ILE A 244 -12.73 7.52 8.61
C ILE A 244 -13.17 8.75 9.42
N ASP A 245 -12.36 9.09 10.42
CA ASP A 245 -12.22 10.45 10.93
C ASP A 245 -10.75 10.83 10.69
N PHE A 246 -10.49 11.63 9.67
CA PHE A 246 -9.13 11.90 9.20
C PHE A 246 -9.03 13.28 8.59
N ASP A 247 -8.11 14.06 9.13
CA ASP A 247 -7.76 15.36 8.59
C ASP A 247 -6.79 15.18 7.42
N VAL A 248 -7.34 15.23 6.20
CA VAL A 248 -6.55 15.05 4.98
C VAL A 248 -5.61 16.25 4.77
N GLN A 249 -6.00 17.44 5.19
CA GLN A 249 -5.18 18.65 5.05
C GLN A 249 -3.96 18.60 5.97
N ASP A 250 -4.15 18.26 7.25
CA ASP A 250 -3.04 18.03 8.17
C ASP A 250 -2.11 16.93 7.64
N PHE A 251 -2.68 15.82 7.15
CA PHE A 251 -1.90 14.74 6.55
C PHE A 251 -1.06 15.24 5.35
N VAL A 252 -1.66 15.95 4.40
CA VAL A 252 -0.95 16.47 3.22
C VAL A 252 0.11 17.50 3.62
N ALA A 253 -0.18 18.38 4.59
CA ALA A 253 0.79 19.34 5.10
C ALA A 253 2.01 18.64 5.73
N ARG A 254 1.77 17.62 6.56
CA ARG A 254 2.84 16.79 7.13
C ARG A 254 3.61 16.00 6.08
N LEU A 255 2.95 15.47 5.06
CA LEU A 255 3.57 14.74 3.96
C LEU A 255 4.52 15.64 3.16
N ARG A 256 4.07 16.84 2.77
CA ARG A 256 4.90 17.85 2.09
C ARG A 256 6.11 18.23 2.94
N LYS A 257 5.89 18.51 4.22
CA LYS A 257 6.97 18.85 5.17
C LYS A 257 7.98 17.70 5.30
N TYR A 258 7.51 16.47 5.40
CA TYR A 258 8.35 15.28 5.50
C TYR A 258 9.23 15.13 4.26
N TRP A 259 8.64 15.16 3.06
CA TRP A 259 9.39 15.05 1.82
C TRP A 259 10.40 16.18 1.62
N ALA A 260 10.04 17.42 1.96
CA ALA A 260 10.93 18.56 1.86
C ALA A 260 12.14 18.48 2.81
N ASN A 261 11.94 17.93 4.02
CA ASN A 261 12.96 17.96 5.08
C ASN A 261 13.82 16.70 5.15
N HIS A 262 13.32 15.56 4.66
CA HIS A 262 13.93 14.26 4.93
C HIS A 262 14.34 13.47 3.69
N LEU A 263 13.97 13.92 2.49
CA LEU A 263 14.39 13.27 1.25
C LEU A 263 15.51 14.06 0.56
N PRO A 264 16.40 13.37 -0.18
CA PRO A 264 17.54 14.01 -0.84
C PRO A 264 17.18 14.82 -2.09
N PHE A 265 15.89 14.87 -2.45
CA PHE A 265 15.37 15.62 -3.59
C PHE A 265 13.89 16.00 -3.35
N PRO A 266 13.40 17.07 -3.99
CA PRO A 266 12.00 17.46 -3.88
C PRO A 266 11.07 16.48 -4.62
N ILE A 267 9.94 16.13 -4.01
CA ILE A 267 8.87 15.35 -4.65
C ILE A 267 7.76 16.24 -5.20
N VAL A 268 7.36 17.26 -4.44
CA VAL A 268 6.29 18.23 -4.80
C VAL A 268 6.87 19.63 -4.74
#